data_AF-A0AAD7G9Z2-F1
#
_entry.id   AF-A0AAD7G9Z2-F1
#
_cell.length_a   1.000
_cell.length_b   1.000
_cell.length_c   1.000
_cell.angle_alpha   90.00
_cell.angle_beta   90.00
_cell.angle_gamma   90.00
#
_symmetry.space_group_name_H-M   'P 1'
#
loop_
_entity.id
_entity.type
_entity.pdbx_description
1 polymer ?
#
loop_
_entity_poly.entity_id
_entity_poly.type
_entity_poly.pdbx_seq_one_letter_code
_entity_poly.pdbx_strand_id
1 'polypeptide(L)'
;PWWMRSREELASVNRSSFVFAVEDTEQAQYLLKDVKFLAVFGVTCRIRRYADRPPMTQCPNCYKFDHPGSSCDNKGKCRLCGKDHTEAEHHAECTQCKAAVEAGDAMDTDNMLCTHNLCCINCKGKQGADSA
;
A
#
# COMPACT_ATOMS: atom_id res chain seq x y z
N PRO A 1 -2.71 -23.80 5.05
CA PRO A 1 -3.82 -22.83 4.86
C PRO A 1 -3.38 -21.70 3.93
N TRP A 2 -4.22 -21.22 3.02
CA TRP A 2 -3.84 -20.19 2.03
C TRP A 2 -3.43 -18.84 2.64
N TRP A 3 -3.79 -18.62 3.90
CA TRP A 3 -3.44 -17.42 4.68
C TRP A 3 -2.05 -17.51 5.36
N MET A 4 -1.36 -18.64 5.22
CA MET A 4 -0.02 -18.86 5.78
C MET A 4 1.01 -18.72 4.65
N ARG A 5 2.00 -17.83 4.83
CA ARG A 5 3.11 -17.61 3.89
C ARG A 5 3.95 -18.87 3.67
N SER A 6 4.70 -18.92 2.56
CA SER A 6 5.59 -20.07 2.28
C SER A 6 6.72 -20.15 3.30
N ARG A 7 7.36 -21.33 3.46
CA ARG A 7 8.45 -21.51 4.44
C ARG A 7 9.64 -20.61 4.13
N GLU A 8 9.90 -20.37 2.84
CA GLU A 8 10.98 -19.53 2.33
C GLU A 8 10.71 -18.05 2.67
N GLU A 9 9.47 -17.60 2.52
CA GLU A 9 9.06 -16.25 2.92
C GLU A 9 9.15 -16.07 4.43
N LEU A 10 8.72 -17.06 5.22
CA LEU A 10 8.79 -17.01 6.68
C LEU A 10 10.22 -16.95 7.21
N ALA A 11 11.20 -17.57 6.53
CA ALA A 11 12.61 -17.53 6.91
C ALA A 11 13.23 -16.12 6.83
N SER A 12 12.71 -15.26 5.95
CA SER A 12 13.19 -13.88 5.76
C SER A 12 12.51 -12.84 6.66
N VAL A 13 11.42 -13.21 7.36
CA VAL A 13 10.57 -12.25 8.07
C VAL A 13 10.83 -12.30 9.57
N ASN A 14 11.39 -11.22 10.13
CA ASN A 14 11.65 -11.08 11.57
C ASN A 14 10.39 -10.72 12.40
N ARG A 15 9.20 -11.09 11.91
CA ARG A 15 7.91 -10.84 12.58
C ARG A 15 7.06 -12.09 12.46
N SER A 16 6.76 -12.70 13.59
CA SER A 16 5.84 -13.83 13.69
C SER A 16 4.49 -13.37 14.22
N SER A 17 3.42 -13.96 13.69
CA SER A 17 2.06 -13.82 14.20
C SER A 17 1.46 -15.21 14.37
N PHE A 18 0.70 -15.41 15.43
CA PHE A 18 -0.07 -16.63 15.63
C PHE A 18 -1.54 -16.26 15.84
N VAL A 19 -2.42 -17.20 15.51
CA VAL A 19 -3.86 -17.06 15.69
C VAL A 19 -4.29 -18.09 16.71
N PHE A 20 -5.07 -17.67 17.70
CA PHE A 20 -5.66 -18.55 18.70
C PHE A 20 -7.15 -18.26 18.77
N ALA A 21 -7.93 -19.30 19.09
CA ALA A 21 -9.35 -19.17 19.36
C ALA A 21 -9.57 -19.04 20.86
N VAL A 22 -10.60 -18.29 21.24
CA VAL A 22 -11.13 -18.24 22.59
C VAL A 22 -12.58 -18.71 22.54
N GLU A 23 -13.01 -19.41 23.57
CA GLU A 23 -14.32 -20.05 23.60
C GLU A 23 -15.43 -19.01 23.81
N ASP A 24 -15.19 -18.03 24.68
CA ASP A 24 -16.20 -17.06 25.07
C ASP A 24 -15.94 -15.65 24.53
N THR A 25 -17.05 -14.95 24.24
CA THR A 25 -17.04 -13.59 23.72
C THR A 25 -16.67 -12.55 24.77
N GLU A 26 -16.95 -12.76 26.06
CA GLU A 26 -16.53 -11.82 27.11
C GLU A 26 -15.01 -11.90 27.29
N GLN A 27 -14.45 -13.11 27.29
CA GLN A 27 -13.00 -13.32 27.30
C GLN A 27 -12.33 -12.65 26.09
N ALA A 28 -12.91 -12.79 24.89
CA ALA A 28 -12.41 -12.10 23.71
C ALA A 28 -12.40 -10.58 23.90
N GLN A 29 -13.48 -10.01 24.46
CA GLN A 29 -13.56 -8.57 24.71
C GLN A 29 -12.56 -8.09 25.76
N TYR A 30 -12.41 -8.84 26.86
CA TYR A 30 -11.43 -8.55 27.91
C TYR A 30 -9.99 -8.53 27.36
N LEU A 31 -9.63 -9.53 26.55
CA LEU A 31 -8.31 -9.59 25.91
C LEU A 31 -8.06 -8.39 24.97
N LEU A 32 -9.09 -7.96 24.24
CA LEU A 32 -8.99 -6.87 23.29
C LEU A 32 -9.00 -5.47 23.93
N LYS A 33 -9.76 -5.30 25.02
CA LYS A 33 -9.99 -4.00 25.67
C LYS A 33 -9.05 -3.74 26.84
N ASP A 34 -8.86 -4.73 27.70
CA ASP A 34 -8.17 -4.55 28.98
C ASP A 34 -6.72 -5.00 28.89
N VAL A 35 -6.50 -6.24 28.42
CA VAL A 35 -5.15 -6.84 28.34
C VAL A 35 -4.31 -6.18 27.25
N LYS A 36 -4.82 -6.11 26.01
CA LYS A 36 -4.20 -5.51 24.80
C LYS A 36 -2.87 -6.12 24.33
N PHE A 37 -2.06 -6.67 25.23
CA PHE A 37 -0.74 -7.22 24.96
C PHE A 37 -0.55 -8.56 25.68
N LEU A 38 0.03 -9.54 24.97
CA LEU A 38 0.32 -10.87 25.49
C LEU A 38 1.82 -11.13 25.39
N ALA A 39 2.44 -11.59 26.47
CA ALA A 39 3.83 -12.05 26.43
C ALA A 39 3.88 -13.47 25.87
N VAL A 40 4.54 -13.66 24.74
CA VAL A 40 4.63 -14.94 24.03
C VAL A 40 6.08 -15.15 23.62
N PHE A 41 6.69 -16.27 24.02
CA PHE A 41 8.11 -16.57 23.79
C PHE A 41 9.07 -15.44 24.21
N GLY A 42 8.77 -14.76 25.33
CA GLY A 42 9.59 -13.65 25.83
C GLY A 42 9.41 -12.31 25.09
N VAL A 43 8.47 -12.24 24.13
CA VAL A 43 8.17 -11.02 23.37
C VAL A 43 6.76 -10.52 23.69
N THR A 44 6.62 -9.22 23.90
CA THR A 44 5.30 -8.59 24.08
C THR A 44 4.62 -8.40 22.73
N CYS A 45 3.58 -9.17 22.48
CA CYS A 45 2.80 -9.18 21.25
C CYS A 45 1.49 -8.41 21.44
N ARG A 46 1.12 -7.55 20.50
CA ARG A 46 -0.15 -6.83 20.54
C ARG A 46 -1.30 -7.72 20.07
N ILE A 47 -2.37 -7.81 20.86
CA ILE A 47 -3.58 -8.56 20.52
C ILE A 47 -4.44 -7.72 19.57
N ARG A 48 -5.00 -8.38 18.55
CA ARG A 48 -5.96 -7.79 17.61
C ARG A 48 -7.04 -8.81 17.27
N ARG A 49 -8.24 -8.35 16.92
CA ARG A 49 -9.27 -9.23 16.37
C ARG A 49 -8.73 -9.88 15.10
N TYR A 50 -8.94 -11.18 14.99
CA TYR A 50 -8.79 -11.86 13.73
C TYR A 50 -9.81 -11.25 12.75
N ALA A 51 -9.34 -10.87 11.58
CA ALA A 51 -10.17 -10.46 10.47
C ALA A 51 -9.70 -11.28 9.28
N ASP A 52 -10.63 -12.02 8.67
CA ASP A 52 -10.37 -12.72 7.42
C ASP A 52 -10.28 -11.67 6.32
N ARG A 53 -9.11 -11.02 6.24
CA ARG A 53 -8.79 -10.11 5.16
C ARG A 53 -8.15 -10.97 4.09
N PRO A 54 -8.83 -11.22 2.95
CA PRO A 54 -8.14 -11.79 1.82
C PRO A 54 -6.90 -10.92 1.54
N PRO A 55 -5.75 -11.52 1.17
CA PRO A 55 -4.60 -10.75 0.76
C PRO A 55 -5.01 -9.87 -0.42
N MET A 56 -5.25 -8.59 -0.16
CA MET A 56 -5.50 -7.62 -1.22
C MET A 56 -4.19 -7.39 -1.95
N THR A 57 -4.05 -8.02 -3.11
CA THR A 57 -2.92 -7.79 -4.00
C THR A 57 -3.17 -6.54 -4.81
N GLN A 58 -2.21 -5.61 -4.80
CA GLN A 58 -2.20 -4.50 -5.72
C GLN A 58 -1.63 -4.97 -7.06
N CYS A 59 -2.38 -4.76 -8.14
CA CYS A 59 -1.89 -5.07 -9.47
C CYS A 59 -0.73 -4.12 -9.86
N PRO A 60 0.45 -4.61 -10.29
CA PRO A 60 1.57 -3.74 -10.68
C PRO A 60 1.33 -2.97 -11.99
N ASN A 61 0.33 -3.35 -12.79
CA ASN A 61 0.02 -2.71 -14.07
C ASN A 61 -1.00 -1.57 -13.93
N CYS A 62 -2.16 -1.86 -13.33
CA CYS A 62 -3.25 -0.88 -13.20
C CYS A 62 -3.41 -0.30 -11.78
N TYR A 63 -2.62 -0.79 -10.81
CA TYR A 63 -2.59 -0.36 -9.41
C TYR A 63 -3.92 -0.46 -8.63
N LYS A 64 -4.93 -1.13 -9.20
CA LYS A 64 -6.17 -1.48 -8.51
C LYS A 64 -5.96 -2.65 -7.54
N PHE A 65 -6.76 -2.66 -6.48
CA PHE A 65 -6.90 -3.82 -5.60
C PHE A 65 -8.02 -4.71 -6.13
N ASP A 66 -7.69 -5.91 -6.60
CA ASP A 66 -8.66 -7.02 -6.82
C ASP A 66 -7.97 -8.25 -7.45
N HIS A 67 -6.87 -8.03 -8.16
CA HIS A 67 -6.26 -9.06 -9.01
C HIS A 67 -4.72 -8.98 -9.02
N PRO A 68 -4.04 -10.11 -9.29
CA PRO A 68 -2.61 -10.12 -9.57
C PRO A 68 -2.32 -9.57 -10.98
N GLY A 69 -1.08 -9.12 -11.21
CA GLY A 69 -0.67 -8.57 -12.51
C GLY A 69 -0.80 -9.55 -13.68
N SER A 70 -0.67 -10.86 -13.43
CA SER A 70 -0.78 -11.92 -14.44
C SER A 70 -2.17 -12.06 -15.05
N SER A 71 -3.22 -11.59 -14.38
CA SER A 71 -4.61 -11.64 -14.84
C SER A 71 -5.16 -10.23 -15.11
N CYS A 72 -4.29 -9.28 -15.43
CA CYS A 72 -4.67 -7.90 -15.65
C CYS A 72 -4.95 -7.63 -17.14
N ASP A 73 -6.22 -7.39 -17.48
CA ASP A 73 -6.64 -6.98 -18.83
C ASP A 73 -6.75 -5.44 -18.98
N ASN A 74 -6.37 -4.70 -17.94
CA ASN A 74 -6.43 -3.24 -17.96
C ASN A 74 -5.20 -2.64 -18.67
N LYS A 75 -5.37 -1.45 -19.25
CA LYS A 75 -4.23 -0.63 -19.70
C LYS A 75 -3.35 -0.23 -18.51
N GLY A 76 -2.05 -0.13 -18.77
CA GLY A 76 -1.09 0.37 -17.78
C GLY A 76 -1.43 1.79 -17.35
N LYS A 77 -1.36 2.02 -16.03
CA LYS A 77 -1.66 3.31 -15.43
C LYS A 77 -0.42 3.90 -14.77
N CYS A 78 -0.33 5.22 -14.78
CA CYS A 78 0.74 5.92 -14.08
C CYS A 78 0.48 5.86 -12.58
N ARG A 79 1.47 5.40 -11.80
CA ARG A 79 1.38 5.32 -10.34
C ARG A 79 1.18 6.68 -9.68
N LEU A 80 1.73 7.74 -10.30
CA LEU A 80 1.71 9.10 -9.76
C LEU A 80 0.35 9.76 -9.98
N CYS A 81 -0.16 9.80 -11.22
CA CYS A 81 -1.37 10.56 -11.55
C CYS A 81 -2.57 9.73 -12.00
N GLY A 82 -2.44 8.40 -12.09
CA GLY A 82 -3.54 7.49 -12.45
C GLY A 82 -4.03 7.55 -13.90
N LYS A 83 -3.30 8.21 -14.80
CA LYS A 83 -3.63 8.33 -16.23
C LYS A 83 -3.04 7.19 -17.06
N ASP A 84 -3.45 7.08 -18.32
CA ASP A 84 -2.99 6.06 -19.29
C ASP A 84 -1.59 6.38 -19.86
N HIS A 85 -0.56 6.30 -19.01
CA HIS A 85 0.86 6.36 -19.38
C HIS A 85 1.72 5.67 -18.30
N THR A 86 2.98 5.40 -18.57
CA THR A 86 3.92 4.79 -17.61
C THR A 86 4.52 5.83 -16.65
N GLU A 87 5.09 5.40 -15.53
CA GLU A 87 5.77 6.33 -14.59
C GLU A 87 6.94 7.09 -15.25
N ALA A 88 7.63 6.46 -16.20
CA ALA A 88 8.72 7.08 -16.96
C ALA A 88 8.25 8.21 -17.89
N GLU A 89 7.06 8.07 -18.47
CA GLU A 89 6.45 9.08 -19.35
C GLU A 89 5.78 10.22 -18.56
N HIS A 90 5.71 10.10 -17.22
CA HIS A 90 4.96 11.05 -16.41
C HIS A 90 5.46 12.49 -16.53
N HIS A 91 6.77 12.71 -16.51
CA HIS A 91 7.34 14.06 -16.63
C HIS A 91 7.01 14.70 -17.98
N ALA A 92 7.02 13.91 -19.05
CA ALA A 92 6.60 14.37 -20.37
C ALA A 92 5.10 14.63 -20.45
N GLU A 93 4.25 13.89 -19.73
CA GLU A 93 2.79 14.04 -19.77
C GLU A 93 2.24 15.02 -18.71
N CYS A 94 3.07 15.50 -17.78
CA CYS A 94 2.70 16.44 -16.74
C CYS A 94 2.86 17.88 -17.23
N THR A 95 1.75 18.61 -17.32
CA THR A 95 1.72 20.02 -17.77
C THR A 95 2.52 20.95 -16.87
N GLN A 96 2.49 20.73 -15.54
CA GLN A 96 3.24 21.56 -14.59
C GLN A 96 4.75 21.28 -14.64
N CYS A 97 5.17 20.03 -14.82
CA CYS A 97 6.58 19.70 -15.03
C CYS A 97 7.11 20.29 -16.34
N LYS A 98 6.33 20.19 -17.43
CA LYS A 98 6.67 20.84 -18.71
C LYS A 98 6.88 22.34 -18.56
N ALA A 99 5.95 23.03 -17.88
CA ALA A 99 6.05 24.47 -17.65
C ALA A 99 7.28 24.87 -16.81
N ALA A 100 7.64 24.08 -15.78
CA ALA A 100 8.82 24.34 -14.96
C ALA A 100 10.14 24.19 -15.74
N VAL A 101 10.21 23.22 -16.66
CA VAL A 101 11.36 23.05 -17.57
C VAL A 101 11.48 24.22 -18.53
N GLU A 102 10.36 24.68 -19.11
CA GLU A 102 10.34 25.83 -20.02
C GLU A 102 10.69 27.16 -19.32
N ALA A 103 10.32 27.31 -18.05
CA ALA A 103 10.65 28.49 -17.24
C ALA A 103 12.14 28.57 -16.82
N GLY A 104 12.92 27.51 -17.04
CA GLY A 104 14.30 27.42 -16.57
C GLY A 104 14.43 27.18 -15.06
N ASP A 105 13.31 26.93 -14.37
CA ASP A 105 13.23 26.64 -12.94
C ASP A 105 13.37 25.14 -12.63
N ALA A 106 13.63 24.31 -13.66
CA ALA A 106 13.87 22.89 -13.49
C ALA A 106 15.21 22.65 -12.78
N MET A 107 15.15 22.52 -11.45
CA MET A 107 16.20 21.85 -10.69
C MET A 107 16.33 20.41 -11.20
N ASP A 108 17.56 19.98 -11.45
CA ASP A 108 18.01 18.67 -11.94
C ASP A 108 17.01 17.54 -11.64
N THR A 109 16.25 17.13 -12.66
CA THR A 109 15.01 16.35 -12.52
C THR A 109 15.21 14.84 -12.54
N ASP A 110 16.45 14.36 -12.62
CA ASP A 110 16.79 12.95 -12.86
C ASP A 110 16.34 11.98 -11.74
N ASN A 111 15.80 12.49 -10.63
CA ASN A 111 15.27 11.65 -9.56
C ASN A 111 14.18 12.31 -8.69
N MET A 112 13.58 13.41 -9.15
CA MET A 112 12.58 14.15 -8.37
C MET A 112 11.15 13.63 -8.63
N LEU A 113 10.47 13.26 -7.55
CA LEU A 113 9.08 12.81 -7.57
C LEU A 113 8.16 13.99 -7.93
N CYS A 114 7.44 13.90 -9.04
CA CYS A 114 6.45 14.92 -9.40
C CYS A 114 5.31 14.96 -8.35
N THR A 115 5.15 16.11 -7.67
CA THR A 115 4.11 16.34 -6.65
C THR A 115 2.87 17.07 -7.18
N HIS A 116 2.94 17.56 -8.42
CA HIS A 116 1.97 18.45 -9.04
C HIS A 116 0.59 17.82 -9.33
N ASN A 117 0.55 16.52 -9.58
CA ASN A 117 -0.66 15.83 -10.05
C ASN A 117 -0.82 14.44 -9.43
N LEU A 118 -0.48 14.31 -8.16
CA LEU A 118 -0.58 13.05 -7.44
C LEU A 118 -2.06 12.68 -7.25
N CYS A 119 -2.44 11.49 -7.75
CA CYS A 119 -3.81 10.99 -7.68
C CYS A 119 -3.82 9.50 -7.35
N CYS A 120 -4.45 9.14 -6.23
CA CYS A 120 -4.60 7.74 -5.86
C CYS A 120 -5.66 7.06 -6.74
N ILE A 121 -5.28 6.02 -7.49
CA ILE A 121 -6.20 5.28 -8.39
C ILE A 121 -7.38 4.65 -7.64
N ASN A 122 -7.16 4.21 -6.39
CA ASN A 122 -8.18 3.52 -5.60
C ASN A 122 -9.11 4.47 -4.83
N CYS A 123 -8.56 5.57 -4.30
CA CYS A 123 -9.33 6.55 -3.53
C CYS A 123 -9.86 7.70 -4.39
N LYS A 124 -9.34 7.85 -5.62
CA LYS A 124 -9.53 9.01 -6.52
C LYS A 124 -9.21 10.37 -5.88
N GLY A 125 -8.54 10.36 -4.73
CA GLY A 125 -8.10 11.56 -4.04
C GLY A 125 -6.95 12.19 -4.82
N LYS A 126 -7.15 13.44 -5.24
CA LYS A 126 -6.06 14.29 -5.72
C LYS A 126 -5.35 14.85 -4.49
N GLN A 127 -4.03 14.73 -4.43
CA GLN A 127 -3.24 15.62 -3.57
C GLN A 127 -2.81 16.78 -4.47
N GLY A 128 -3.56 17.86 -4.37
CA GLY A 128 -3.21 19.15 -4.95
C GLY A 128 -2.64 20.03 -3.85
N ALA A 129 -1.55 20.73 -4.16
CA ALA A 129 -0.95 21.74 -3.32
C ALA A 129 -1.92 22.92 -3.09
N ASP A 130 -2.85 22.78 -2.15
CA ASP A 130 -3.49 23.91 -1.47
C ASP A 130 -2.71 24.18 -0.18
N SER A 131 -1.51 24.75 -0.31
CA SER A 131 -0.78 25.37 0.81
C SER A 131 0.32 26.29 0.28
N ALA A 132 -0.09 27.48 -0.17
CA ALA A 132 0.64 28.74 0.00
C ALA A 132 -0.33 29.89 -0.26
#